data_AF-A0A840S4U9-F1
#
_entry.id   AF-A0A840S4U9-F1
#
_cell.length_a   1.000
_cell.length_b   1.000
_cell.length_c   1.000
_cell.angle_alpha   90.00
_cell.angle_beta   90.00
_cell.angle_gamma   90.00
#
_symmetry.space_group_name_H-M   'P 1'
#
loop_
_entity.id
_entity.type
_entity.pdbx_description
1 polymer ?
#
loop_
_entity_poly.entity_id
_entity_poly.type
_entity_poly.pdbx_seq_one_letter_code
_entity_poly.pdbx_strand_id
1 'polypeptide(L)'
;MDLKLPIQIIDELSDGEVRARGELDLASGEIRNVRYEDYDVATQGVPAAQEDYEFSVGILQNGAREVEFRVEADGSGRYSLTANELLELKGRAAKLFTQAPR
;
A
#
# COMPACT_ATOMS: atom_id res chain seq x y z
N MET A 1 -9.65 18.46 -2.57
CA MET A 1 -8.87 17.84 -3.67
C MET A 1 -8.81 16.36 -3.34
N ASP A 2 -9.56 15.53 -4.05
CA ASP A 2 -9.56 14.06 -3.90
C ASP A 2 -8.38 13.48 -4.69
N LEU A 3 -7.19 13.50 -4.10
CA LEU A 3 -5.99 12.97 -4.74
C LEU A 3 -5.89 11.48 -4.43
N LYS A 4 -6.27 10.64 -5.39
CA LYS A 4 -6.14 9.19 -5.36
C LYS A 4 -4.94 8.78 -6.19
N LEU A 5 -4.04 7.98 -5.62
CA LEU A 5 -2.81 7.54 -6.29
C LEU A 5 -2.76 6.02 -6.37
N PRO A 6 -2.41 5.44 -7.54
CA PRO A 6 -2.15 4.02 -7.64
C PRO A 6 -0.90 3.67 -6.84
N ILE A 7 -0.98 2.59 -6.06
CA ILE A 7 0.12 2.05 -5.27
C ILE A 7 0.19 0.53 -5.44
N GLN A 8 1.38 -0.03 -5.20
CA GLN A 8 1.54 -1.45 -4.93
C GLN A 8 1.46 -1.67 -3.41
N ILE A 9 0.95 -2.82 -3.01
CA ILE A 9 0.92 -3.29 -1.63
C ILE A 9 1.63 -4.64 -1.63
N ILE A 10 2.46 -4.86 -0.61
CA ILE A 10 3.12 -6.14 -0.37
C ILE A 10 2.77 -6.53 1.06
N ASP A 11 2.02 -7.63 1.20
CA ASP A 11 1.81 -8.32 2.47
C ASP A 11 2.97 -9.29 2.67
N GLU A 12 3.79 -9.05 3.68
CA GLU A 12 4.91 -9.91 4.06
C GLU A 12 4.41 -10.99 5.02
N LEU A 13 4.65 -12.24 4.65
CA LEU A 13 4.37 -13.43 5.43
C LEU A 13 5.70 -14.12 5.78
N SER A 14 5.73 -14.93 6.82
CA SER A 14 6.96 -15.61 7.25
C SER A 14 7.55 -16.51 6.17
N ASP A 15 6.70 -17.09 5.30
CA ASP A 15 7.08 -18.02 4.24
C ASP A 15 6.96 -17.43 2.81
N GLY A 16 6.73 -16.13 2.66
CA GLY A 16 6.66 -15.47 1.36
C GLY A 16 5.99 -14.10 1.37
N GLU A 17 5.67 -13.58 0.19
CA GLU A 17 5.00 -12.29 0.03
C GLU A 17 3.78 -12.42 -0.88
N VAL A 18 2.73 -11.66 -0.58
CA VAL A 18 1.56 -11.50 -1.44
C VAL A 18 1.52 -10.08 -1.96
N ARG A 19 1.42 -9.94 -3.28
CA ARG A 19 1.38 -8.63 -3.94
C ARG A 19 -0.04 -8.23 -4.27
N ALA A 20 -0.32 -6.95 -4.15
CA ALA A 20 -1.58 -6.36 -4.60
C ALA A 20 -1.36 -4.96 -5.19
N ARG A 21 -2.37 -4.48 -5.91
CA ARG A 21 -2.48 -3.08 -6.33
C ARG A 21 -3.70 -2.46 -5.71
N GLY A 22 -3.59 -1.20 -5.33
CA GLY A 22 -4.69 -0.42 -4.78
C GLY A 22 -4.60 1.05 -5.14
N GLU A 23 -5.58 1.81 -4.69
CA GLU A 23 -5.63 3.27 -4.80
C GLU A 23 -5.61 3.88 -3.40
N LEU A 24 -4.54 4.61 -3.10
CA LEU A 24 -4.41 5.37 -1.87
C LEU A 24 -5.13 6.71 -2.00
N ASP A 25 -6.08 6.98 -1.11
CA ASP A 25 -6.67 8.29 -0.93
C ASP A 25 -5.80 9.13 0.00
N LEU A 26 -5.09 10.13 -0.55
CA LEU A 26 -4.19 10.95 0.25
C LEU A 26 -4.93 11.88 1.23
N ALA A 27 -6.23 12.10 1.10
CA ALA A 27 -6.96 12.92 2.08
C ALA A 27 -7.18 12.14 3.38
N SER A 28 -7.51 10.85 3.28
CA SER A 28 -7.92 10.00 4.40
C SER A 28 -6.88 8.97 4.85
N GLY A 29 -5.97 8.56 3.95
CA GLY A 29 -5.06 7.44 4.19
C GLY A 29 -5.69 6.07 3.92
N GLU A 30 -6.96 6.01 3.50
CA GLU A 30 -7.59 4.74 3.12
C GLU A 30 -7.05 4.24 1.78
N ILE A 31 -6.87 2.93 1.67
CA ILE A 31 -6.52 2.27 0.43
C ILE A 31 -7.73 1.47 -0.05
N ARG A 32 -8.14 1.72 -1.30
CA ARG A 32 -9.35 1.16 -1.90
C ARG A 32 -9.00 0.43 -3.20
N ASN A 33 -9.99 -0.29 -3.74
CA ASN A 33 -9.87 -1.02 -5.01
C ASN A 33 -8.67 -1.99 -5.03
N VAL A 34 -8.40 -2.62 -3.88
CA VAL A 34 -7.31 -3.58 -3.71
C VAL A 34 -7.59 -4.83 -4.55
N ARG A 35 -6.60 -5.22 -5.35
CA ARG A 35 -6.63 -6.42 -6.19
C ARG A 35 -5.31 -7.14 -6.02
N TYR A 36 -5.38 -8.37 -5.53
CA TYR A 36 -4.19 -9.21 -5.39
C TYR A 36 -3.72 -9.73 -6.74
N GLU A 37 -2.41 -9.87 -6.87
CA GLU A 37 -1.72 -10.43 -8.03
C GLU A 37 -1.42 -11.89 -7.75
N ASP A 38 -1.87 -12.79 -8.63
CA ASP A 38 -1.64 -14.24 -8.55
C ASP A 38 -2.04 -14.91 -7.22
N TYR A 39 -2.94 -14.28 -6.46
CA TYR A 39 -3.42 -14.76 -5.16
C TYR A 39 -4.95 -14.79 -5.11
N ASP A 40 -5.50 -15.95 -4.75
CA ASP A 40 -6.94 -16.19 -4.71
C ASP A 40 -7.47 -16.08 -3.28
N VAL A 41 -7.95 -14.88 -2.94
CA VAL A 41 -8.53 -14.57 -1.63
C VAL A 41 -9.74 -15.44 -1.30
N ALA A 42 -10.50 -15.89 -2.30
CA ALA A 42 -11.71 -16.67 -2.04
C ALA A 42 -11.38 -18.07 -1.51
N THR A 43 -10.22 -18.61 -1.89
CA THR A 43 -9.77 -19.94 -1.46
C THR A 43 -8.70 -19.90 -0.38
N GLN A 44 -7.82 -18.90 -0.40
CA GLN A 44 -6.68 -18.77 0.52
C GLN A 44 -6.96 -17.82 1.70
N GLY A 45 -8.03 -17.01 1.63
CA GLY A 45 -8.33 -16.01 2.65
C GLY A 45 -7.55 -14.71 2.45
N VAL A 46 -7.75 -13.73 3.33
CA VAL A 46 -7.00 -12.45 3.30
C VAL A 46 -5.61 -12.66 3.89
N PRO A 47 -4.51 -12.17 3.27
CA PRO A 47 -3.15 -12.33 3.80
C PRO A 47 -3.02 -11.83 5.25
N ALA A 48 -3.52 -10.65 5.56
CA ALA A 48 -3.50 -10.07 6.91
C ALA A 48 -4.33 -10.82 7.97
N ALA A 49 -5.08 -11.85 7.58
CA ALA A 49 -5.79 -12.74 8.50
C ALA A 49 -5.04 -14.06 8.76
N GLN A 50 -3.94 -14.32 8.05
CA GLN A 50 -3.14 -15.53 8.22
C GLN A 50 -2.27 -15.45 9.48
N GLU A 51 -1.96 -16.61 10.06
CA GLU A 51 -1.16 -16.69 11.30
C GLU A 51 0.31 -16.33 11.09
N ASP A 52 0.82 -16.48 9.87
CA ASP A 52 2.20 -16.20 9.48
C ASP A 52 2.40 -14.77 8.92
N TYR A 53 1.36 -13.94 8.93
CA TYR A 53 1.43 -12.53 8.55
C TYR A 53 2.34 -11.73 9.48
N GLU A 54 3.26 -10.97 8.90
CA GLU A 54 4.18 -10.12 9.65
C GLU A 54 3.82 -8.64 9.55
N PHE A 55 3.73 -8.08 8.34
CA PHE A 55 3.39 -6.67 8.12
C PHE A 55 3.03 -6.40 6.65
N SER A 56 2.53 -5.19 6.37
CA SER A 56 2.28 -4.72 5.01
C SER A 56 3.06 -3.45 4.70
N VAL A 57 3.57 -3.35 3.48
CA VAL A 57 4.17 -2.13 2.94
C VAL A 57 3.45 -1.67 1.69
N GLY A 58 3.44 -0.37 1.47
CA GLY A 58 2.92 0.26 0.27
C GLY A 58 4.05 0.92 -0.52
N ILE A 59 4.01 0.81 -1.83
CA ILE A 59 5.00 1.41 -2.73
C ILE A 59 4.27 2.38 -3.66
N LEU A 60 4.65 3.67 -3.58
CA LEU A 60 4.24 4.71 -4.51
C LEU A 60 5.36 4.98 -5.49
N GLN A 61 5.09 4.83 -6.79
CA GLN A 61 6.08 4.98 -7.84
C GLN A 61 5.77 6.16 -8.77
N ASN A 62 6.82 6.83 -9.24
CA ASN A 62 6.77 7.83 -10.30
C ASN A 62 8.01 7.73 -11.20
N GLY A 63 7.86 7.08 -12.35
CA GLY A 63 8.98 6.75 -13.24
C GLY A 63 9.96 5.80 -12.55
N ALA A 64 11.25 6.16 -12.52
CA ALA A 64 12.30 5.36 -11.88
C ALA A 64 12.44 5.60 -10.36
N ARG A 65 11.54 6.38 -9.75
CA ARG A 65 11.60 6.73 -8.33
C ARG A 65 10.45 6.09 -7.59
N GLU A 66 10.75 5.60 -6.39
CA GLU A 66 9.76 4.96 -5.53
C GLU A 66 9.88 5.42 -4.08
N VAL A 67 8.75 5.33 -3.39
CA VAL A 67 8.60 5.64 -1.98
C VAL A 67 7.84 4.49 -1.34
N GLU A 68 8.56 3.74 -0.51
CA GLU A 68 7.98 2.74 0.39
C GLU A 68 7.49 3.40 1.69
N PHE A 69 6.35 2.95 2.19
CA PHE A 69 5.72 3.40 3.42
C PHE A 69 4.98 2.24 4.10
N ARG A 70 4.79 2.33 5.42
CA ARG A 70 4.08 1.29 6.16
C ARG A 70 2.58 1.32 5.86
N VAL A 71 1.96 0.15 5.75
CA VAL A 71 0.52 0.01 5.61
C VAL A 71 -0.03 -0.81 6.78
N GLU A 72 -1.13 -0.35 7.34
CA GLU A 72 -1.91 -1.10 8.31
C GLU A 72 -2.97 -1.90 7.56
N ALA A 73 -2.88 -3.22 7.66
CA ALA A 73 -3.85 -4.16 7.14
C ALA A 73 -4.60 -4.82 8.29
N ASP A 74 -5.92 -4.95 8.15
CA ASP A 74 -6.73 -5.72 9.10
C ASP A 74 -7.15 -7.08 8.51
N GLY A 75 -7.54 -8.01 9.38
CA GLY A 75 -7.97 -9.35 8.98
C GLY A 75 -9.26 -9.40 8.13
N SER A 76 -9.87 -8.26 7.82
CA SER A 76 -10.98 -8.15 6.87
C SER A 76 -10.54 -7.76 5.45
N GLY A 77 -9.24 -7.46 5.27
CA GLY A 77 -8.64 -7.05 4.00
C GLY A 77 -8.78 -5.56 3.74
N ARG A 78 -8.96 -4.75 4.79
CA ARG A 78 -8.90 -3.29 4.68
C ARG A 78 -7.49 -2.81 4.94
N TYR A 79 -7.06 -1.87 4.11
CA TYR A 79 -5.73 -1.29 4.14
C TYR A 79 -5.81 0.21 4.38
N SER A 80 -4.94 0.73 5.23
CA SER A 80 -4.89 2.16 5.53
C SER A 80 -3.51 2.59 6.02
N LEU A 81 -3.27 3.89 6.04
CA LEU A 81 -2.11 4.49 6.69
C LEU A 81 -2.52 5.11 8.02
N THR A 82 -1.60 5.07 8.98
CA THR A 82 -1.73 5.91 10.17
C THR A 82 -1.64 7.38 9.79
N ALA A 83 -2.17 8.27 10.63
CA ALA A 83 -2.11 9.72 10.38
C ALA A 83 -0.66 10.24 10.26
N ASN A 84 0.26 9.67 11.04
CA ASN A 84 1.68 10.04 10.99
C ASN A 84 2.32 9.59 9.67
N GLU A 85 2.13 8.32 9.29
CA GLU A 85 2.67 7.80 8.03
C GLU A 85 2.12 8.56 6.82
N LEU A 86 0.82 8.89 6.83
CA LEU A 86 0.18 9.69 5.79
C LEU A 86 0.80 11.09 5.67
N LEU A 87 1.12 11.73 6.79
CA LEU A 87 1.77 13.05 6.80
C LEU A 87 3.18 12.97 6.21
N GLU A 88 3.96 11.97 6.61
CA GLU A 88 5.31 11.73 6.09
C GLU A 88 5.28 11.43 4.58
N LEU A 89 4.36 10.55 4.16
CA LEU A 89 4.18 10.20 2.76
C LEU A 89 3.81 11.41 1.91
N LYS A 90 2.92 12.32 2.38
CA LYS A 90 2.60 13.56 1.65
C LYS A 90 3.85 14.41 1.39
N GLY A 91 4.73 14.54 2.38
CA GLY A 91 6.00 15.26 2.24
C GLY A 91 6.94 14.60 1.23
N ARG A 92 7.04 13.27 1.24
CA ARG A 92 7.87 12.48 0.31
C ARG A 92 7.28 12.48 -1.12
N ALA A 93 5.98 12.30 -1.25
CA ALA A 93 5.24 12.32 -2.51
C ALA A 93 5.32 13.69 -3.20
N ALA A 94 5.19 14.79 -2.45
CA ALA A 94 5.38 16.13 -3.01
C ALA A 94 6.77 16.27 -3.65
N LYS A 95 7.84 15.76 -3.02
CA LYS A 95 9.20 15.74 -3.60
C LYS A 95 9.28 14.81 -4.83
N LEU A 96 8.60 13.67 -4.77
CA LEU A 96 8.54 12.69 -5.86
C LEU A 96 7.91 13.26 -7.14
N PHE A 97 6.89 14.12 -7.02
CA PHE A 97 6.16 14.69 -8.16
C PHE A 97 6.66 16.07 -8.62
N THR A 98 7.36 16.83 -7.77
CA THR A 98 7.83 18.19 -8.11
C THR A 98 9.25 18.24 -8.65
N GLN A 99 10.06 17.21 -8.42
CA GLN A 99 11.41 17.16 -8.97
C GLN A 99 11.36 16.81 -10.46
N ALA A 100 11.94 17.66 -11.30
CA ALA A 100 12.07 17.44 -12.74
C ALA A 100 12.59 16.00 -13.03
N PRO A 101 12.01 15.29 -14.02
CA PRO A 101 12.56 14.02 -14.45
C PRO A 101 14.01 14.24 -14.87
N ARG A 102 14.93 13.47 -14.29
CA ARG A 102 16.34 13.44 -14.70
C ARG A 102 16.49 12.63 -15.97
#